data_AF-A0A2T0TP01-F1
#
_entry.id   AF-A0A2T0TP01-F1
#
_cell.length_a   1.000
_cell.length_b   1.000
_cell.length_c   1.000
_cell.angle_alpha   90.00
_cell.angle_beta   90.00
_cell.angle_gamma   90.00
#
_symmetry.space_group_name_H-M   'P 1'
#
loop_
_entity.id
_entity.type
_entity.pdbx_description
1 polymer ?
#
loop_
_entity_poly.entity_id
_entity_poly.type
_entity_poly.pdbx_seq_one_letter_code
_entity_poly.pdbx_strand_id
1 'polypeptide(L)'
;MTDPHQEGTPAGTSPADVDRRSAIAEVLGKEVWPADRDTLVSRAQENNATDRVLSDLRRLPEGRQFDNVQDVARALGLGTEQQRF
;
A
#
# COMPACT_ATOMS: atom_id res chain seq x y z
N MET A 1 -8.61 17.34 33.77
CA MET A 1 -9.39 16.23 33.21
C MET A 1 -8.58 15.70 32.05
N THR A 2 -8.09 14.48 32.19
CA THR A 2 -7.19 13.80 31.27
C THR A 2 -8.02 13.08 30.23
N ASP A 3 -7.84 13.41 28.95
CA ASP A 3 -7.95 12.40 27.88
C ASP A 3 -6.85 12.64 26.82
N PRO A 4 -5.76 11.86 26.83
CA PRO A 4 -4.61 12.00 25.95
C PRO A 4 -4.56 10.88 24.90
N HIS A 5 -5.70 10.31 24.48
CA HIS A 5 -5.72 9.34 23.38
C HIS A 5 -5.85 10.03 22.01
N GLN A 6 -4.87 10.87 21.65
CA GLN A 6 -4.57 11.06 20.24
C GLN A 6 -3.55 9.98 19.86
N GLU A 7 -4.10 8.83 19.50
CA GLU A 7 -3.40 7.63 19.06
C GLU A 7 -2.41 8.05 17.96
N GLY A 8 -1.12 7.78 18.21
CA GLY A 8 -0.01 8.25 17.41
C GLY A 8 -0.07 7.74 15.97
N THR A 9 -0.77 8.48 15.11
CA THR A 9 -0.54 8.38 13.68
C THR A 9 0.81 9.07 13.45
N PRO A 10 1.84 8.38 12.93
CA PRO A 10 3.10 9.01 12.61
C PRO A 10 2.81 10.27 11.80
N ALA A 11 3.30 11.42 12.26
CA ALA A 11 3.17 12.68 11.55
C ALA A 11 3.63 12.46 10.10
N GLY A 12 2.69 12.54 9.16
CA GLY A 12 2.94 12.36 7.73
C GLY A 12 2.32 11.13 7.05
N THR A 13 1.55 10.28 7.75
CA THR A 13 0.69 9.28 7.09
C THR A 13 -0.77 9.64 7.29
N SER A 14 -1.50 9.94 6.20
CA SER A 14 -2.93 10.21 6.32
C SER A 14 -3.66 8.90 6.68
N PRO A 15 -4.74 8.93 7.47
CA PRO A 15 -5.58 7.74 7.73
C PRO A 15 -5.99 7.03 6.43
N ALA A 16 -6.30 7.81 5.39
CA ALA A 16 -6.63 7.30 4.07
C ALA A 16 -5.47 6.53 3.37
N ASP A 17 -4.21 6.87 3.66
CA ASP A 17 -3.05 6.16 3.12
C ASP A 17 -2.84 4.84 3.87
N VAL A 18 -3.08 4.84 5.18
CA VAL A 18 -3.09 3.62 5.99
C VAL A 18 -4.17 2.66 5.48
N ASP A 19 -5.39 3.15 5.28
CA ASP A 19 -6.51 2.35 4.79
C ASP A 19 -6.22 1.75 3.42
N ARG A 20 -5.65 2.53 2.49
CA ARG A 20 -5.24 2.02 1.17
C ARG A 20 -4.19 0.93 1.28
N ARG A 21 -3.16 1.14 2.11
CA ARG A 21 -2.10 0.15 2.32
C ARG A 21 -2.68 -1.14 2.91
N SER A 22 -3.59 -1.02 3.88
CA SER A 22 -4.25 -2.17 4.50
C SER A 22 -5.10 -2.95 3.48
N ALA A 23 -5.89 -2.26 2.66
CA ALA A 23 -6.68 -2.89 1.59
C ALA A 23 -5.81 -3.66 0.58
N ILE A 24 -4.66 -3.09 0.20
CA ILE A 24 -3.68 -3.75 -0.67
C ILE A 24 -3.10 -5.00 0.02
N ALA A 25 -2.73 -4.90 1.31
CA ALA A 25 -2.17 -6.03 2.07
C ALA A 25 -3.17 -7.20 2.18
N GLU A 26 -4.43 -6.89 2.47
CA GLU A 26 -5.50 -7.87 2.66
C GLU A 26 -5.79 -8.64 1.37
N VAL A 27 -5.90 -7.92 0.26
CA VAL A 27 -6.16 -8.51 -1.06
C VAL A 27 -5.01 -9.39 -1.53
N LEU A 28 -3.75 -8.99 -1.29
CA LEU A 28 -2.59 -9.68 -1.87
C LEU A 28 -2.10 -10.86 -1.03
N GLY A 29 -2.34 -10.83 0.28
CA GLY A 29 -1.82 -11.83 1.20
C GLY A 29 -0.29 -11.77 1.33
N LYS A 30 0.26 -12.64 2.19
CA LYS A 30 1.71 -12.72 2.41
C LYS A 30 2.41 -13.67 1.43
N GLU A 31 1.66 -14.55 0.77
CA GLU A 31 2.21 -15.56 -0.13
C GLU A 31 2.55 -15.06 -1.53
N VAL A 32 2.08 -13.87 -1.91
CA VAL A 32 2.44 -13.29 -3.21
C VAL A 32 3.88 -12.79 -3.25
N TRP A 33 4.49 -12.54 -2.09
CA TRP A 33 5.80 -11.90 -2.04
C TRP A 33 6.94 -12.91 -2.13
N PRO A 34 8.01 -12.57 -2.86
CA PRO A 34 8.18 -11.34 -3.65
C PRO A 34 7.52 -11.43 -5.04
N ALA A 35 7.05 -10.30 -5.58
CA ALA A 35 6.34 -10.25 -6.86
C ALA A 35 6.55 -8.94 -7.63
N ASP A 36 6.42 -9.02 -8.96
CA ASP A 36 6.37 -7.84 -9.84
C ASP A 36 4.96 -7.27 -9.95
N ARG A 37 4.84 -6.10 -10.58
CA ARG A 37 3.55 -5.43 -10.78
C ARG A 37 2.50 -6.35 -11.41
N ASP A 38 2.86 -7.07 -12.48
CA ASP A 38 1.89 -7.84 -13.27
C ASP A 38 1.36 -9.04 -12.48
N THR A 39 2.22 -9.67 -11.69
CA THR A 39 1.86 -10.70 -10.70
C THR A 39 0.93 -10.12 -9.63
N LEU A 40 1.24 -8.95 -9.07
CA LEU A 40 0.40 -8.30 -8.06
C LEU A 40 -0.99 -7.97 -8.61
N VAL A 41 -1.08 -7.42 -9.83
CA VAL A 41 -2.35 -7.12 -10.49
C VAL A 41 -3.15 -8.41 -10.72
N SER A 42 -2.50 -9.47 -11.21
CA SER A 42 -3.16 -10.76 -11.47
C SER A 42 -3.71 -11.36 -10.18
N ARG A 43 -2.94 -11.34 -9.09
CA ARG A 43 -3.37 -11.84 -7.78
C ARG A 43 -4.50 -11.02 -7.18
N ALA A 44 -4.45 -9.70 -7.34
CA ALA A 44 -5.56 -8.85 -6.94
C ALA A 44 -6.84 -9.16 -7.74
N GLN A 45 -6.74 -9.45 -9.04
CA GLN A 45 -7.89 -9.88 -9.84
C GLN A 45 -8.44 -11.24 -9.39
N GLU A 46 -7.58 -12.23 -9.14
CA GLU A 46 -7.95 -13.55 -8.61
C GLU A 46 -8.75 -13.41 -7.30
N ASN A 47 -8.35 -12.46 -6.44
CA ASN A 47 -8.97 -12.19 -5.16
C ASN A 47 -10.12 -11.18 -5.22
N ASN A 48 -10.65 -10.87 -6.41
CA ASN A 48 -11.77 -9.95 -6.64
C ASN A 48 -11.54 -8.56 -6.00
N ALA A 49 -10.32 -8.03 -6.13
CA ALA A 49 -9.97 -6.72 -5.62
C ALA A 49 -10.84 -5.61 -6.23
N THR A 50 -11.04 -4.55 -5.45
CA THR A 50 -11.74 -3.35 -5.93
C THR A 50 -10.97 -2.67 -7.07
N ASP A 51 -11.68 -1.98 -7.96
CA ASP A 51 -11.09 -1.21 -9.05
C ASP A 51 -10.05 -0.20 -8.58
N ARG A 52 -10.22 0.32 -7.36
CA ARG A 52 -9.27 1.25 -6.74
C ARG A 52 -7.93 0.58 -6.44
N VAL A 53 -7.95 -0.63 -5.85
CA VAL A 53 -6.73 -1.41 -5.59
C VAL A 53 -6.05 -1.79 -6.91
N LEU A 54 -6.81 -2.24 -7.91
CA LEU A 54 -6.28 -2.56 -9.23
C LEU A 54 -5.65 -1.34 -9.91
N SER A 55 -6.30 -0.17 -9.80
CA SER A 55 -5.79 1.09 -10.36
C SER A 55 -4.51 1.53 -9.67
N ASP A 56 -4.42 1.39 -8.35
CA ASP A 56 -3.19 1.68 -7.60
C ASP A 56 -2.07 0.73 -8.03
N LEU A 57 -2.29 -0.59 -8.06
CA LEU A 57 -1.27 -1.56 -8.48
C LEU A 57 -0.76 -1.32 -9.91
N ARG A 58 -1.63 -0.92 -10.85
CA ARG A 58 -1.22 -0.59 -12.23
C ARG A 58 -0.28 0.62 -12.33
N ARG A 59 -0.25 1.50 -11.33
CA ARG A 59 0.65 2.67 -11.28
C ARG A 59 2.06 2.33 -10.81
N LEU A 60 2.29 1.10 -10.34
CA LEU A 60 3.62 0.65 -9.92
C LEU A 60 4.60 0.63 -11.12
N PRO A 61 5.89 0.89 -10.88
CA PRO A 61 6.91 0.79 -11.91
C PRO A 61 7.04 -0.65 -12.44
N GLU A 62 7.24 -0.76 -13.75
CA GLU A 62 7.56 -2.02 -14.44
C GLU A 62 8.99 -2.47 -14.18
N GLY A 63 9.25 -3.76 -14.35
CA GLY A 63 10.60 -4.32 -14.26
C GLY A 63 11.21 -4.28 -12.86
N ARG A 64 10.40 -4.00 -11.83
CA ARG A 64 10.80 -4.02 -10.42
C ARG A 64 10.02 -5.10 -9.67
N GLN A 65 10.73 -5.84 -8.82
CA GLN A 65 10.14 -6.74 -7.84
C GLN A 65 9.93 -6.01 -6.52
N PHE A 66 8.81 -6.31 -5.87
CA PHE A 66 8.44 -5.81 -4.55
C PHE A 66 8.54 -6.96 -3.55
N ASP A 67 9.22 -6.73 -2.43
CA ASP A 67 9.46 -7.79 -1.44
C ASP A 67 8.35 -7.85 -0.39
N ASN A 68 7.54 -6.80 -0.28
CA ASN A 68 6.46 -6.68 0.69
C ASN A 68 5.53 -5.49 0.34
N VAL A 69 4.43 -5.38 1.10
CA VAL A 69 3.45 -4.29 0.95
C VAL A 69 4.01 -2.89 1.21
N GLN A 70 5.05 -2.72 2.04
CA GLN A 70 5.64 -1.41 2.30
C GLN A 70 6.40 -0.88 1.08
N ASP A 71 7.02 -1.76 0.28
CA ASP A 71 7.66 -1.34 -0.96
C ASP A 71 6.65 -0.88 -2.00
N VAL A 72 5.50 -1.56 -2.07
CA VAL A 72 4.35 -1.13 -2.88
C VAL A 72 3.80 0.20 -2.38
N ALA A 73 3.56 0.35 -1.08
CA ALA A 73 3.09 1.59 -0.49
C ALA A 73 4.03 2.78 -0.81
N ARG A 74 5.34 2.58 -0.67
CA ARG A 74 6.35 3.59 -1.02
C ARG A 74 6.32 3.96 -2.50
N ALA A 75 6.21 2.97 -3.39
CA ALA A 75 6.14 3.21 -4.83
C ALA A 75 4.85 3.95 -5.24
N LEU A 76 3.77 3.80 -4.47
CA LEU A 76 2.51 4.52 -4.66
C LEU A 76 2.47 5.89 -3.96
N GLY A 77 3.51 6.24 -3.18
CA GLY A 77 3.56 7.45 -2.37
C GLY A 77 2.65 7.40 -1.14
N LEU A 78 2.21 6.20 -0.73
CA LEU A 78 1.40 5.99 0.47
C LEU A 78 2.33 5.95 1.69
N GLY A 79 2.37 7.05 2.46
CA GLY A 79 3.06 7.09 3.74
C GLY A 79 4.45 7.74 3.75
N THR A 80 4.72 8.70 2.87
CA THR A 80 5.82 9.64 3.10
C THR A 80 5.38 11.05 2.76
N GLU A 81 5.30 11.92 3.77
CA GLU A 81 5.60 13.32 3.54
C GLU A 81 6.96 13.34 2.85
N GLN A 82 6.97 13.83 1.61
CA GLN A 82 8.20 14.26 0.99
C GLN A 82 8.77 15.35 1.92
N GLN A 83 9.73 14.97 2.76
CA GLN A 83 10.59 15.91 3.43
C GLN A 83 11.41 16.57 2.31
N ARG A 84 10.79 17.55 1.65
CA ARG A 84 11.45 18.51 0.77
C ARG A 84 12.37 19.31 1.68
N PHE A 85 13.65 18.93 1.70
CA PHE A 85 14.72 19.81 2.15
C PHE A 85 14.92 20.92 1.12
#